data_AF-A0A1J4XUW1-F1
#
_entry.id   AF-A0A1J4XUW1-F1
#
_cell.length_a   1.000
_cell.length_b   1.000
_cell.length_c   1.000
_cell.angle_alpha   90.00
_cell.angle_beta   90.00
_cell.angle_gamma   90.00
#
_symmetry.space_group_name_H-M   'P 1'
#
loop_
_entity.id
_entity.type
_entity.pdbx_description
1 polymer ?
#
loop_
_entity_poly.entity_id
_entity_poly.type
_entity_poly.pdbx_seq_one_letter_code
_entity_poly.pdbx_strand_id
1 'polypeptide(L)'
;MAVALSKKGVFFTFIALLMVSAFLVVVTFQQQHLSAERMPVEISRVIVADNYVKSLNHIYIDRAIRTSAYNALVALAIRINKTRNFTSSLEQLGCDFENAMVSGRIVNASLIEDTLDLWFQTDFLATVAEVGEVSFGGDKGVAQSFYTDADVWISSVILWLKGSDGDGVYLELRRSRCDQPSTLLANTTIWVPGSGWSEVMALFPRTLLKKGEYFLVLSSDAPEDGVSSKTASYDEGKLYSARGQLMPTIDEVNNVSIVGEHCLNERLERIENVSWEALHIRTAFKRVSITSKLYQSNKTGPWQVGVNLSVEFDVDAMLASWNTSDVIETVFSIEGLRDPFYSYHSNGLVMNTIRMADVDAWDVDALYWHIENITYRANPSAPSFLMRFVNDTEASACCGIEAPINPLRFKFAAGEDYNKVYIDYCFYSWRCAPDVEGRIWNITGISYYDDPEHPEWAANRFPAFKIDTPHAKDFNLLDEIK
;
A
#
# COMPACT_ATOMS: atom_id res chain seq x y z
N MET A 1 -91.94 -3.12 -35.19
CA MET A 1 -91.99 -3.27 -33.72
C MET A 1 -91.18 -2.12 -33.12
N ALA A 2 -91.85 -0.98 -32.91
CA ALA A 2 -91.22 0.24 -32.42
C ALA A 2 -91.18 0.17 -30.88
N VAL A 3 -89.99 0.00 -30.31
CA VAL A 3 -89.80 0.05 -28.86
C VAL A 3 -90.08 1.48 -28.42
N ALA A 4 -91.24 1.70 -27.81
CA ALA A 4 -91.58 2.95 -27.14
C ALA A 4 -90.67 3.09 -25.90
N LEU A 5 -89.47 3.61 -26.11
CA LEU A 5 -88.53 3.94 -25.05
C LEU A 5 -89.20 4.97 -24.13
N SER A 6 -89.42 4.55 -22.88
CA SER A 6 -89.82 5.43 -21.79
C SER A 6 -88.88 6.64 -21.76
N LYS A 7 -89.40 7.84 -22.04
CA LYS A 7 -88.65 9.11 -22.03
C LYS A 7 -87.92 9.34 -20.70
N LYS A 8 -88.37 8.69 -19.62
CA LYS A 8 -87.73 8.74 -18.30
C LYS A 8 -86.46 7.90 -18.23
N GLY A 9 -86.38 6.76 -18.93
CA GLY A 9 -85.20 5.90 -18.93
C GLY A 9 -83.97 6.55 -19.56
N VAL A 10 -84.16 7.29 -20.65
CA VAL A 10 -83.08 8.02 -21.35
C VAL A 10 -82.45 9.11 -20.47
N PHE A 11 -83.25 9.74 -19.60
CA PHE A 11 -82.74 10.76 -18.69
C PHE A 11 -81.86 10.17 -17.58
N PHE A 12 -82.24 9.01 -17.04
CA PHE A 12 -81.44 8.33 -16.01
C PHE A 12 -80.13 7.76 -16.57
N THR A 13 -80.13 7.22 -17.80
CA THR A 13 -78.88 6.73 -18.41
C THR A 13 -77.93 7.88 -18.72
N PHE A 14 -78.43 9.03 -19.18
CA PHE A 14 -77.60 10.22 -19.42
C PHE A 14 -76.97 10.76 -18.13
N ILE A 15 -77.74 10.84 -17.04
CA ILE A 15 -77.21 11.26 -15.73
C ILE A 15 -76.16 10.26 -15.22
N ALA A 16 -76.41 8.96 -15.33
CA ALA A 16 -75.45 7.93 -14.91
C ALA A 16 -74.15 8.03 -15.70
N LEU A 17 -74.23 8.23 -17.02
CA LEU A 17 -73.06 8.40 -17.89
C LEU A 17 -72.28 9.67 -17.51
N LEU A 18 -72.98 10.77 -17.23
CA LEU A 18 -72.35 12.02 -16.80
C LEU A 18 -71.66 11.87 -15.44
N MET A 19 -72.28 11.18 -14.48
CA MET A 19 -71.64 10.89 -13.18
C MET A 19 -70.41 10.01 -13.33
N VAL A 20 -70.47 8.95 -14.15
CA VAL A 20 -69.32 8.06 -14.41
C VAL A 20 -68.19 8.82 -15.10
N SER A 21 -68.49 9.66 -16.09
CA SER A 21 -67.49 10.50 -16.75
C SER A 21 -66.87 11.52 -15.80
N ALA A 22 -67.66 12.20 -14.97
CA ALA A 22 -67.15 13.11 -13.95
C ALA A 22 -66.25 12.39 -12.93
N PHE A 23 -66.65 11.19 -12.50
CA PHE A 23 -65.85 10.37 -11.60
C PHE A 23 -64.53 9.94 -12.24
N LEU A 24 -64.55 9.51 -13.51
CA LEU A 24 -63.33 9.17 -14.24
C LEU A 24 -62.39 10.37 -14.38
N VAL A 25 -62.90 11.57 -14.63
CA VAL A 25 -62.08 12.79 -14.68
C VAL A 25 -61.45 13.11 -13.33
N VAL A 26 -62.19 12.98 -12.22
CA VAL A 26 -61.64 13.22 -10.87
C VAL A 26 -60.56 12.20 -10.53
N VAL A 27 -60.79 10.92 -10.85
CA VAL A 27 -59.82 9.84 -10.59
C VAL A 27 -58.55 10.02 -11.44
N THR A 28 -58.67 10.36 -12.72
CA THR A 28 -57.50 10.59 -13.58
C THR A 28 -56.71 11.83 -13.16
N PHE A 29 -57.39 12.89 -12.73
CA PHE A 29 -56.74 14.12 -12.24
C PHE A 29 -56.01 13.89 -10.92
N GLN A 30 -56.59 13.12 -9.98
CA GLN A 30 -55.90 12.72 -8.75
C GLN A 30 -54.67 11.83 -9.02
N GLN A 31 -54.76 10.89 -9.97
CA GLN A 31 -53.61 10.07 -10.36
C GLN A 31 -52.49 10.89 -10.98
N GLN A 32 -52.80 11.89 -11.81
CA GLN A 32 -51.79 12.75 -12.42
C GLN A 32 -51.04 13.61 -11.41
N HIS A 33 -51.72 14.18 -10.41
CA HIS A 33 -51.04 14.97 -9.36
C HIS A 33 -50.16 14.12 -8.44
N LEU A 34 -50.61 12.92 -8.07
CA LEU A 34 -49.80 12.00 -7.24
C LEU A 34 -48.57 11.46 -7.97
N SER A 35 -48.65 11.27 -9.29
CA SER A 35 -47.51 10.86 -10.11
C SER A 35 -46.56 12.02 -10.43
N ALA A 36 -47.08 13.24 -10.59
CA ALA A 36 -46.28 14.44 -10.88
C ALA A 36 -45.44 14.91 -9.68
N GLU A 37 -45.87 14.66 -8.44
CA GLU A 37 -45.07 14.98 -7.24
C GLU A 37 -44.03 13.90 -6.88
N ARG A 38 -44.25 12.63 -7.29
CA ARG A 38 -43.31 11.53 -7.01
C ARG A 38 -42.16 11.43 -8.01
N MET A 39 -42.42 11.69 -9.31
CA MET A 39 -41.37 11.70 -10.34
C MET A 39 -40.19 12.63 -10.02
N PRO A 40 -40.39 13.88 -9.54
CA PRO A 40 -39.29 14.77 -9.17
C PRO A 40 -38.41 14.22 -8.05
N VAL A 41 -39.00 13.52 -7.07
CA VAL A 41 -38.26 12.98 -5.91
C VAL A 41 -37.42 11.78 -6.32
N GLU A 42 -37.98 10.86 -7.11
CA GLU A 42 -37.27 9.68 -7.61
C GLU A 42 -36.13 10.08 -8.55
N ILE A 43 -36.41 10.98 -9.51
CA ILE A 43 -35.39 11.53 -10.42
C ILE A 43 -34.30 12.26 -9.63
N SER A 44 -34.68 13.07 -8.63
CA SER A 44 -33.71 13.78 -7.80
C SER A 44 -32.80 12.82 -7.02
N ARG A 45 -33.33 11.70 -6.51
CA ARG A 45 -32.52 10.70 -5.79
C ARG A 45 -31.52 10.01 -6.71
N VAL A 46 -31.94 9.63 -7.91
CA VAL A 46 -31.05 9.03 -8.91
C VAL A 46 -29.96 10.03 -9.32
N ILE A 47 -30.28 11.30 -9.52
CA ILE A 47 -29.30 12.35 -9.85
C ILE A 47 -28.29 12.55 -8.70
N VAL A 48 -28.74 12.58 -7.44
CA VAL A 48 -27.85 12.70 -6.28
C VAL A 48 -26.92 11.50 -6.19
N ALA A 49 -27.43 10.29 -6.38
CA ALA A 49 -26.63 9.07 -6.35
C ALA A 49 -25.63 8.99 -7.52
N ASP A 50 -26.03 9.38 -8.72
CA ASP A 50 -25.12 9.46 -9.88
C ASP A 50 -23.98 10.47 -9.66
N ASN A 51 -24.30 11.65 -9.11
CA ASN A 51 -23.29 12.65 -8.74
C ASN A 51 -22.37 12.15 -7.61
N TYR A 52 -22.92 11.39 -6.65
CA TYR A 52 -22.15 10.73 -5.61
C TYR A 52 -21.18 9.72 -6.21
N VAL A 53 -21.61 8.83 -7.12
CA VAL A 53 -20.73 7.84 -7.79
C VAL A 53 -19.58 8.53 -8.54
N LYS A 54 -19.87 9.62 -9.26
CA LYS A 54 -18.84 10.43 -9.93
C LYS A 54 -17.84 11.03 -8.94
N SER A 55 -18.32 11.58 -7.82
CA SER A 55 -17.48 12.16 -6.77
C SER A 55 -16.66 11.11 -6.03
N LEU A 56 -17.26 9.93 -5.82
CA LEU A 56 -16.62 8.76 -5.23
C LEU A 56 -15.39 8.36 -6.04
N ASN A 57 -15.56 8.21 -7.35
CA ASN A 57 -14.49 7.78 -8.25
C ASN A 57 -13.35 8.82 -8.35
N HIS A 58 -13.70 10.10 -8.55
CA HIS A 58 -12.69 11.12 -8.89
C HIS A 58 -12.12 11.90 -7.70
N ILE A 59 -12.80 11.92 -6.55
CA ILE A 59 -12.42 12.77 -5.41
C ILE A 59 -12.14 11.94 -4.17
N TYR A 60 -13.13 11.14 -3.74
CA TYR A 60 -13.03 10.47 -2.44
C TYR A 60 -12.03 9.31 -2.45
N ILE A 61 -12.06 8.45 -3.48
CA ILE A 61 -11.13 7.33 -3.58
C ILE A 61 -9.71 7.84 -3.88
N ASP A 62 -9.52 8.80 -4.80
CA ASP A 62 -8.19 9.40 -5.05
C ASP A 62 -7.55 9.95 -3.76
N ARG A 63 -8.33 10.69 -2.97
CA ARG A 63 -7.84 11.24 -1.70
C ARG A 63 -7.51 10.15 -0.67
N ALA A 64 -8.31 9.09 -0.62
CA ALA A 64 -8.04 7.95 0.25
C ALA A 64 -6.73 7.25 -0.16
N ILE A 65 -6.56 6.96 -1.45
CA ILE A 65 -5.33 6.39 -2.02
C ILE A 65 -4.13 7.26 -1.68
N ARG A 66 -4.21 8.56 -1.98
CA ARG A 66 -3.10 9.50 -1.75
C ARG A 66 -2.61 9.47 -0.31
N THR A 67 -3.55 9.52 0.63
CA THR A 67 -3.21 9.60 2.06
C THR A 67 -2.65 8.26 2.56
N SER A 68 -3.29 7.14 2.20
CA SER A 68 -2.82 5.81 2.61
C SER A 68 -1.47 5.45 1.98
N ALA A 69 -1.26 5.81 0.71
CA ALA A 69 0.00 5.58 0.00
C ALA A 69 1.14 6.41 0.60
N TYR A 70 0.91 7.70 0.88
CA TYR A 70 1.89 8.55 1.54
C TYR A 70 2.28 7.97 2.91
N ASN A 71 1.29 7.64 3.75
CA ASN A 71 1.54 7.07 5.08
C ASN A 71 2.28 5.73 5.02
N ALA A 72 1.95 4.87 4.04
CA ALA A 72 2.64 3.60 3.82
C ALA A 72 4.12 3.82 3.50
N LEU A 73 4.47 4.75 2.59
CA LEU A 73 5.87 5.04 2.28
C LEU A 73 6.63 5.62 3.47
N VAL A 74 6.00 6.52 4.25
CA VAL A 74 6.60 7.04 5.49
C VAL A 74 6.89 5.89 6.47
N ALA A 75 5.92 5.00 6.67
CA ALA A 75 6.06 3.88 7.60
C ALA A 75 7.13 2.88 7.13
N LEU A 76 7.22 2.61 5.83
CA LEU A 76 8.28 1.76 5.26
C LEU A 76 9.67 2.38 5.41
N ALA A 77 9.81 3.70 5.20
CA ALA A 77 11.11 4.38 5.38
C ALA A 77 11.58 4.32 6.84
N ILE A 78 10.65 4.45 7.79
CA ILE A 78 10.93 4.28 9.22
C ILE A 78 11.31 2.85 9.55
N ARG A 79 10.62 1.86 8.96
CA ARG A 79 10.96 0.44 9.13
C ARG A 79 12.41 0.18 8.72
N ILE A 80 12.84 0.62 7.53
CA ILE A 80 14.23 0.42 7.05
C ILE A 80 15.25 0.99 8.05
N ASN A 81 15.00 2.20 8.58
CA ASN A 81 15.90 2.80 9.56
C ASN A 81 15.95 1.99 10.88
N LYS A 82 14.81 1.46 11.33
CA LYS A 82 14.70 0.69 12.58
C LYS A 82 15.28 -0.72 12.46
N THR A 83 14.93 -1.44 11.40
CA THR A 83 15.34 -2.84 11.20
C THR A 83 16.74 -2.96 10.62
N ARG A 84 17.30 -1.89 10.06
CA ARG A 84 18.57 -1.89 9.33
C ARG A 84 18.57 -2.92 8.20
N ASN A 85 17.43 -3.10 7.55
CA ASN A 85 17.30 -3.97 6.39
C ASN A 85 16.50 -3.23 5.31
N PHE A 86 17.11 -3.09 4.13
CA PHE A 86 16.40 -2.68 2.93
C PHE A 86 15.47 -3.79 2.46
N THR A 87 14.51 -3.42 1.61
CA THR A 87 13.71 -4.42 0.90
C THR A 87 14.57 -5.11 -0.15
N SER A 88 14.36 -6.41 -0.40
CA SER A 88 15.22 -7.22 -1.27
C SER A 88 15.16 -6.85 -2.76
N SER A 89 14.01 -6.33 -3.22
CA SER A 89 13.80 -5.95 -4.62
C SER A 89 12.68 -4.93 -4.77
N LEU A 90 12.62 -4.24 -5.92
CA LEU A 90 11.52 -3.31 -6.23
C LEU A 90 10.17 -4.01 -6.29
N GLU A 91 10.16 -5.28 -6.68
CA GLU A 91 8.95 -6.11 -6.64
C GLU A 91 8.50 -6.26 -5.20
N GLN A 92 9.36 -6.77 -4.31
CA GLN A 92 9.05 -6.94 -2.89
C GLN A 92 8.62 -5.62 -2.23
N LEU A 93 9.23 -4.49 -2.61
CA LEU A 93 8.83 -3.16 -2.15
C LEU A 93 7.38 -2.85 -2.52
N GLY A 94 6.96 -3.19 -3.74
CA GLY A 94 5.57 -3.03 -4.18
C GLY A 94 4.59 -3.84 -3.32
N CYS A 95 4.99 -4.99 -2.82
CA CYS A 95 4.17 -5.90 -2.01
C CYS A 95 4.09 -5.43 -0.56
N ASP A 96 5.22 -5.03 0.02
CA ASP A 96 5.31 -4.39 1.33
C ASP A 96 4.47 -3.10 1.34
N PHE A 97 4.60 -2.29 0.28
CA PHE A 97 3.82 -1.08 0.08
C PHE A 97 2.33 -1.35 0.00
N GLU A 98 1.90 -2.33 -0.80
CA GLU A 98 0.49 -2.66 -0.92
C GLU A 98 -0.09 -3.11 0.42
N ASN A 99 0.58 -4.03 1.11
CA ASN A 99 0.11 -4.55 2.39
C ASN A 99 -0.02 -3.41 3.41
N ALA A 100 0.99 -2.54 3.49
CA ALA A 100 0.99 -1.38 4.39
C ALA A 100 -0.08 -0.35 4.00
N MET A 101 -0.24 -0.05 2.73
CA MET A 101 -1.23 0.91 2.24
C MET A 101 -2.66 0.41 2.42
N VAL A 102 -2.95 -0.84 2.03
CA VAL A 102 -4.30 -1.39 1.99
C VAL A 102 -4.77 -1.79 3.38
N SER A 103 -3.95 -2.54 4.10
CA SER A 103 -4.33 -3.17 5.37
C SER A 103 -3.64 -2.56 6.60
N GLY A 104 -2.62 -1.72 6.42
CA GLY A 104 -1.81 -1.23 7.54
C GLY A 104 -0.91 -2.29 8.17
N ARG A 105 -0.76 -3.46 7.53
CA ARG A 105 0.04 -4.58 8.01
C ARG A 105 1.21 -4.85 7.08
N ILE A 106 2.20 -5.56 7.58
CA ILE A 106 3.36 -5.96 6.79
C ILE A 106 3.83 -7.36 7.20
N VAL A 107 4.39 -8.12 6.27
CA VAL A 107 4.97 -9.42 6.60
C VAL A 107 6.24 -9.20 7.44
N ASN A 108 6.27 -9.83 8.61
CA ASN A 108 7.41 -9.82 9.52
C ASN A 108 7.97 -11.24 9.70
N ALA A 109 8.04 -11.98 8.60
CA ALA A 109 8.46 -13.37 8.59
C ALA A 109 9.67 -13.55 7.67
N SER A 110 10.53 -14.47 8.05
CA SER A 110 11.57 -14.97 7.17
C SER A 110 11.04 -16.21 6.44
N LEU A 111 11.39 -16.34 5.17
CA LEU A 111 11.22 -17.60 4.45
C LEU A 111 12.09 -18.66 5.15
N ILE A 112 11.51 -19.81 5.45
CA ILE A 112 12.28 -20.97 5.92
C ILE A 112 12.58 -21.81 4.68
N GLU A 113 13.80 -21.68 4.16
CA GLU A 113 14.23 -22.37 2.93
C GLU A 113 14.41 -23.90 3.10
N ASP A 114 14.34 -24.43 4.33
CA ASP A 114 14.84 -25.78 4.64
C ASP A 114 13.94 -26.65 5.53
N THR A 115 12.62 -26.41 5.61
CA THR A 115 11.74 -27.30 6.41
C THR A 115 10.35 -27.54 5.85
N LEU A 116 10.00 -28.83 5.84
CA LEU A 116 8.70 -29.51 5.99
C LEU A 116 7.43 -28.65 5.89
N ASP A 117 6.60 -29.02 4.92
CA ASP A 117 5.27 -28.48 4.61
C ASP A 117 4.26 -28.65 5.76
N LEU A 118 3.39 -27.65 5.93
CA LEU A 118 2.09 -27.79 6.61
C LEU A 118 1.10 -28.54 5.69
N TRP A 119 0.09 -29.15 6.30
CA TRP A 119 -0.91 -29.93 5.56
C TRP A 119 -2.32 -29.41 5.83
N PHE A 120 -3.16 -29.40 4.79
CA PHE A 120 -4.55 -28.97 4.85
C PHE A 120 -5.44 -29.88 4.00
N GLN A 121 -6.49 -30.47 4.58
CA GLN A 121 -7.56 -31.10 3.81
C GLN A 121 -8.65 -30.08 3.53
N THR A 122 -9.08 -29.96 2.28
CA THR A 122 -10.29 -29.21 1.91
C THR A 122 -11.32 -30.18 1.36
N ASP A 123 -12.57 -30.05 1.78
CA ASP A 123 -13.64 -31.03 1.50
C ASP A 123 -14.08 -31.08 0.02
N PHE A 124 -13.45 -30.29 -0.87
CA PHE A 124 -13.87 -30.12 -2.27
C PHE A 124 -12.77 -30.26 -3.34
N LEU A 125 -11.53 -30.60 -2.95
CA LEU A 125 -10.46 -30.93 -3.91
C LEU A 125 -10.29 -32.45 -4.01
N ALA A 126 -10.47 -33.02 -5.20
CA ALA A 126 -10.37 -34.46 -5.47
C ALA A 126 -8.93 -35.03 -5.43
N THR A 127 -7.98 -34.31 -4.85
CA THR A 127 -6.59 -34.74 -4.70
C THR A 127 -6.15 -34.48 -3.27
N VAL A 128 -6.15 -35.56 -2.50
CA VAL A 128 -5.57 -35.68 -1.16
C VAL A 128 -4.06 -35.83 -1.32
N ALA A 129 -3.28 -34.85 -0.85
CA ALA A 129 -1.85 -35.07 -0.57
C ALA A 129 -1.71 -35.58 0.87
N GLU A 130 -0.67 -36.35 1.21
CA GLU A 130 -0.47 -36.97 2.54
C GLU A 130 0.48 -36.17 3.47
N VAL A 131 0.53 -36.61 4.73
CA VAL A 131 0.89 -35.95 6.00
C VAL A 131 2.27 -35.28 6.10
N GLY A 132 2.28 -33.96 6.28
CA GLY A 132 3.34 -33.18 6.90
C GLY A 132 2.83 -32.54 8.21
N GLU A 133 3.66 -32.44 9.24
CA GLU A 133 3.36 -31.81 10.54
C GLU A 133 4.40 -30.61 10.60
N VAL A 134 4.24 -29.49 11.32
CA VAL A 134 5.29 -28.43 11.54
C VAL A 134 5.33 -27.92 13.00
N SER A 135 6.53 -27.75 13.63
CA SER A 135 6.67 -27.25 15.03
C SER A 135 7.06 -25.80 15.24
N PHE A 136 6.31 -25.08 16.07
CA PHE A 136 6.63 -23.72 16.51
C PHE A 136 6.30 -23.55 17.99
N GLY A 137 7.29 -23.26 18.83
CA GLY A 137 7.09 -22.83 20.21
C GLY A 137 7.28 -21.31 20.36
N GLY A 138 6.50 -20.71 21.25
CA GLY A 138 6.47 -19.27 21.55
C GLY A 138 5.65 -18.47 20.55
N ASP A 139 5.50 -17.16 20.78
CA ASP A 139 4.73 -16.10 20.07
C ASP A 139 4.74 -16.10 18.52
N LYS A 140 4.83 -17.22 17.81
CA LYS A 140 5.21 -17.31 16.40
C LYS A 140 4.00 -17.51 15.50
N GLY A 141 3.81 -16.59 14.56
CA GLY A 141 2.92 -16.80 13.42
C GLY A 141 3.59 -17.66 12.34
N VAL A 142 2.77 -18.40 11.60
CA VAL A 142 3.19 -19.27 10.50
C VAL A 142 2.33 -18.98 9.29
N ALA A 143 2.90 -18.99 8.09
CA ALA A 143 2.10 -19.08 6.88
C ALA A 143 2.67 -20.11 5.93
N GLN A 144 1.80 -20.88 5.30
CA GLN A 144 2.19 -21.79 4.25
C GLN A 144 1.43 -21.46 2.96
N SER A 145 2.16 -21.43 1.84
CA SER A 145 1.52 -21.30 0.54
C SER A 145 0.89 -22.59 0.06
N PHE A 146 -0.16 -22.47 -0.75
CA PHE A 146 -0.72 -23.55 -1.55
C PHE A 146 -1.26 -22.98 -2.85
N TYR A 147 -1.32 -23.79 -3.91
CA TYR A 147 -1.75 -23.36 -5.23
C TYR A 147 -3.06 -24.06 -5.63
N THR A 148 -3.98 -23.32 -6.24
CA THR A 148 -5.16 -23.87 -6.91
C THR A 148 -5.00 -23.75 -8.42
N ASP A 149 -5.19 -24.85 -9.14
CA ASP A 149 -5.09 -24.92 -10.60
C ASP A 149 -6.39 -24.54 -11.32
N ALA A 150 -7.50 -24.47 -10.57
CA ALA A 150 -8.83 -24.10 -11.01
C ALA A 150 -9.53 -23.19 -9.98
N ASP A 151 -10.72 -22.70 -10.36
CA ASP A 151 -11.60 -21.98 -9.47
C ASP A 151 -12.30 -22.95 -8.51
N VAL A 152 -12.08 -22.78 -7.21
CA VAL A 152 -12.47 -23.74 -6.16
C VAL A 152 -13.18 -23.00 -5.03
N TRP A 153 -14.30 -23.56 -4.55
CA TRP A 153 -14.94 -23.07 -3.34
C TRP A 153 -14.33 -23.73 -2.11
N ILE A 154 -13.89 -22.92 -1.15
CA ILE A 154 -13.44 -23.38 0.16
C ILE A 154 -14.46 -22.99 1.22
N SER A 155 -14.81 -23.94 2.09
CA SER A 155 -15.72 -23.74 3.24
C SER A 155 -15.15 -24.30 4.52
N SER A 156 -14.11 -25.11 4.43
CA SER A 156 -13.51 -25.80 5.56
C SER A 156 -12.05 -26.13 5.28
N VAL A 157 -11.25 -26.14 6.33
CA VAL A 157 -9.88 -26.65 6.35
C VAL A 157 -9.72 -27.55 7.57
N ILE A 158 -9.22 -28.76 7.38
CA ILE A 158 -8.89 -29.66 8.48
C ILE A 158 -7.44 -29.44 8.88
N LEU A 159 -7.22 -29.25 10.19
CA LEU A 159 -5.92 -29.02 10.81
C LEU A 159 -5.67 -30.05 11.90
N TRP A 160 -4.42 -30.42 12.08
CA TRP A 160 -3.97 -31.11 13.29
C TRP A 160 -3.27 -30.08 14.17
N LEU A 161 -3.79 -29.86 15.37
CA LEU A 161 -3.28 -28.85 16.30
C LEU A 161 -2.98 -29.48 17.66
N LYS A 162 -2.00 -28.91 18.35
CA LYS A 162 -1.66 -29.19 19.74
C LYS A 162 -1.42 -27.87 20.44
N GLY A 163 -2.03 -27.69 21.61
CA GLY A 163 -2.01 -26.44 22.37
C GLY A 163 -2.55 -26.66 23.77
N SER A 164 -2.71 -25.60 24.56
CA SER A 164 -3.33 -25.72 25.88
C SER A 164 -4.87 -25.64 25.78
N ASP A 165 -5.57 -26.25 26.74
CA ASP A 165 -7.03 -26.29 26.74
C ASP A 165 -7.60 -24.86 26.77
N GLY A 166 -8.29 -24.49 25.68
CA GLY A 166 -8.95 -23.18 25.58
C GLY A 166 -8.12 -22.10 24.88
N ASP A 167 -6.98 -22.43 24.27
CA ASP A 167 -6.26 -21.46 23.44
C ASP A 167 -6.92 -21.30 22.07
N GLY A 168 -7.09 -20.02 21.68
CA GLY A 168 -7.68 -19.62 20.41
C GLY A 168 -6.60 -19.45 19.34
N VAL A 169 -6.64 -20.28 18.30
CA VAL A 169 -5.80 -20.14 17.11
C VAL A 169 -6.58 -19.36 16.05
N TYR A 170 -6.02 -18.25 15.59
CA TYR A 170 -6.54 -17.50 14.46
C TYR A 170 -6.00 -18.07 13.15
N LEU A 171 -6.90 -18.56 12.31
CA LEU A 171 -6.60 -19.03 10.96
C LEU A 171 -7.11 -18.01 9.95
N GLU A 172 -6.21 -17.53 9.10
CA GLU A 172 -6.51 -16.62 8.01
C GLU A 172 -6.20 -17.28 6.68
N LEU A 173 -7.14 -17.22 5.76
CA LEU A 173 -6.94 -17.55 4.36
C LEU A 173 -6.62 -16.25 3.60
N ARG A 174 -5.43 -16.18 3.03
CA ARG A 174 -4.95 -15.02 2.29
C ARG A 174 -4.60 -15.38 0.85
N ARG A 175 -4.68 -14.41 -0.04
CA ARG A 175 -4.14 -14.54 -1.39
C ARG A 175 -2.61 -14.36 -1.35
N SER A 176 -1.88 -15.16 -2.13
CA SER A 176 -0.47 -14.89 -2.38
C SER A 176 -0.33 -13.65 -3.24
N ARG A 177 0.61 -12.80 -2.86
CA ARG A 177 1.12 -11.75 -3.73
C ARG A 177 2.60 -11.58 -3.48
N CYS A 178 3.38 -11.66 -4.56
CA CYS A 178 4.84 -11.65 -4.49
C CYS A 178 5.38 -12.75 -3.57
N ASP A 179 4.79 -13.93 -3.72
CA ASP A 179 5.13 -15.10 -2.92
C ASP A 179 4.93 -14.91 -1.42
N GLN A 180 4.13 -13.94 -1.00
CA GLN A 180 3.86 -13.63 0.40
C GLN A 180 2.36 -13.54 0.70
N PRO A 181 1.94 -13.79 1.96
CA PRO A 181 0.57 -13.55 2.38
C PRO A 181 0.21 -12.07 2.25
N SER A 182 -0.86 -11.78 1.50
CA SER A 182 -1.33 -10.41 1.25
C SER A 182 -2.79 -10.26 1.64
N THR A 183 -3.70 -10.23 0.68
CA THR A 183 -5.12 -9.91 0.88
C THR A 183 -5.83 -10.97 1.72
N LEU A 184 -6.47 -10.56 2.81
CA LEU A 184 -7.34 -11.43 3.61
C LEU A 184 -8.60 -11.78 2.82
N LEU A 185 -8.84 -13.07 2.62
CA LEU A 185 -10.01 -13.60 1.93
C LEU A 185 -11.07 -14.06 2.92
N ALA A 186 -10.63 -14.77 3.96
CA ALA A 186 -11.48 -15.27 5.03
C ALA A 186 -10.64 -15.49 6.30
N ASN A 187 -11.28 -15.46 7.46
CA ASN A 187 -10.64 -15.87 8.71
C ASN A 187 -11.64 -16.66 9.57
N THR A 188 -11.09 -17.39 10.53
CA THR A 188 -11.85 -18.05 11.59
C THR A 188 -10.96 -18.23 12.82
N THR A 189 -11.59 -18.36 13.99
CA THR A 189 -10.91 -18.74 15.23
C THR A 189 -11.22 -20.20 15.53
N ILE A 190 -10.21 -20.93 15.98
CA ILE A 190 -10.25 -22.35 16.28
C ILE A 190 -9.85 -22.55 17.73
N TRP A 191 -10.60 -23.36 18.46
CA TRP A 191 -10.27 -23.71 19.84
C TRP A 191 -9.57 -25.06 19.88
N VAL A 192 -8.38 -25.12 20.48
CA VAL A 192 -7.62 -26.36 20.57
C VAL A 192 -8.15 -27.21 21.74
N PRO A 193 -8.58 -28.46 21.50
CA PRO A 193 -9.10 -29.33 22.55
C PRO A 193 -7.94 -30.06 23.24
N GLY A 194 -7.30 -29.36 24.17
CA GLY A 194 -6.38 -29.90 25.16
C GLY A 194 -4.96 -30.14 24.73
N SER A 195 -4.15 -30.59 25.70
CA SER A 195 -2.69 -30.77 25.58
C SER A 195 -2.24 -31.86 24.61
N GLY A 196 -3.19 -32.60 24.03
CA GLY A 196 -2.95 -33.63 23.03
C GLY A 196 -3.02 -33.10 21.60
N TRP A 197 -2.57 -33.93 20.66
CA TRP A 197 -2.83 -33.70 19.25
C TRP A 197 -4.30 -33.98 18.93
N SER A 198 -4.95 -33.02 18.30
CA SER A 198 -6.35 -33.11 17.95
C SER A 198 -6.58 -32.61 16.53
N GLU A 199 -7.38 -33.36 15.78
CA GLU A 199 -7.90 -32.92 14.49
C GLU A 199 -9.01 -31.89 14.73
N VAL A 200 -8.90 -30.74 14.08
CA VAL A 200 -9.86 -29.65 14.19
C VAL A 200 -10.26 -29.17 12.80
N MET A 201 -11.56 -29.09 12.57
CA MET A 201 -12.13 -28.54 11.35
C MET A 201 -12.38 -27.04 11.53
N ALA A 202 -11.64 -26.23 10.79
CA ALA A 202 -11.83 -24.80 10.69
C ALA A 202 -12.89 -24.52 9.62
N LEU A 203 -13.98 -23.82 9.96
CA LEU A 203 -15.02 -23.46 9.02
C LEU A 203 -14.81 -22.02 8.52
N PHE A 204 -14.82 -21.85 7.21
CA PHE A 204 -14.78 -20.53 6.57
C PHE A 204 -16.15 -20.17 5.97
N PRO A 205 -16.47 -18.87 5.87
CA PRO A 205 -17.47 -18.42 4.92
C PRO A 205 -17.15 -19.00 3.54
N ARG A 206 -18.17 -19.47 2.82
CA ARG A 206 -18.00 -20.06 1.49
C ARG A 206 -17.30 -19.07 0.57
N THR A 207 -16.02 -19.32 0.28
CA THR A 207 -15.12 -18.38 -0.41
C THR A 207 -14.65 -18.98 -1.72
N LEU A 208 -14.75 -18.23 -2.82
CA LEU A 208 -14.27 -18.67 -4.13
C LEU A 208 -12.80 -18.30 -4.29
N LEU A 209 -11.95 -19.31 -4.37
CA LEU A 209 -10.55 -19.18 -4.74
C LEU A 209 -10.46 -19.29 -6.25
N LYS A 210 -9.99 -18.24 -6.92
CA LYS A 210 -9.65 -18.32 -8.34
C LYS A 210 -8.35 -19.11 -8.53
N LYS A 211 -8.07 -19.62 -9.72
CA LYS A 211 -6.73 -20.17 -10.03
C LYS A 211 -5.60 -19.23 -9.55
N GLY A 212 -4.70 -19.72 -8.71
CA GLY A 212 -3.58 -18.95 -8.17
C GLY A 212 -2.98 -19.50 -6.88
N GLU A 213 -2.00 -18.80 -6.34
CA GLU A 213 -1.37 -19.14 -5.06
C GLU A 213 -2.07 -18.41 -3.90
N TYR A 214 -2.14 -19.07 -2.76
CA TYR A 214 -2.79 -18.65 -1.52
C TYR A 214 -1.92 -18.98 -0.34
N PHE A 215 -2.20 -18.37 0.81
CA PHE A 215 -1.57 -18.66 2.08
C PHE A 215 -2.61 -18.99 3.13
N LEU A 216 -2.33 -20.02 3.93
CA LEU A 216 -2.98 -20.20 5.21
C LEU A 216 -2.03 -19.68 6.28
N VAL A 217 -2.46 -18.63 6.97
CA VAL A 217 -1.72 -17.96 8.03
C VAL A 217 -2.32 -18.38 9.36
N LEU A 218 -1.52 -19.03 10.20
CA LEU A 218 -1.85 -19.37 11.56
C LEU A 218 -1.18 -18.37 12.51
N SER A 219 -1.97 -17.86 13.44
CA SER A 219 -1.48 -17.00 14.52
C SER A 219 -2.13 -17.44 15.83
N SER A 220 -1.38 -17.36 16.92
CA SER A 220 -1.87 -17.61 18.28
C SER A 220 -1.40 -16.47 19.16
N ASP A 221 -2.26 -16.02 20.07
CA ASP A 221 -1.91 -15.06 21.11
C ASP A 221 -1.32 -15.77 22.36
N ALA A 222 -1.29 -17.11 22.38
CA ALA A 222 -0.80 -17.90 23.50
C ALA A 222 0.75 -17.99 23.49
N PRO A 223 1.43 -17.66 24.60
CA PRO A 223 2.89 -17.56 24.66
C PRO A 223 3.66 -18.89 24.68
N GLU A 224 2.99 -20.04 24.83
CA GLU A 224 3.68 -21.34 25.07
C GLU A 224 3.25 -22.51 24.18
N ASP A 225 2.40 -22.28 23.17
CA ASP A 225 1.80 -23.40 22.44
C ASP A 225 2.65 -23.89 21.26
N GLY A 226 2.86 -25.20 21.24
CA GLY A 226 3.65 -25.92 20.27
C GLY A 226 2.81 -26.74 19.30
N VAL A 227 2.67 -26.29 18.06
CA VAL A 227 2.34 -27.16 16.91
C VAL A 227 3.59 -28.06 16.66
N SER A 228 3.55 -29.22 15.98
CA SER A 228 4.72 -30.12 15.73
C SER A 228 4.74 -30.84 14.37
N SER A 229 5.84 -31.57 14.01
CA SER A 229 6.24 -32.02 12.64
C SER A 229 6.75 -33.44 12.37
N LYS A 230 6.30 -34.07 11.25
CA LYS A 230 6.72 -35.36 10.67
C LYS A 230 6.31 -35.50 9.19
N THR A 231 7.19 -36.13 8.42
CA THR A 231 7.36 -36.13 6.95
C THR A 231 6.31 -36.85 6.10
N ALA A 232 5.91 -36.21 4.99
CA ALA A 232 5.59 -36.84 3.70
C ALA A 232 6.09 -35.93 2.56
N SER A 233 6.41 -36.57 1.43
CA SER A 233 7.06 -35.98 0.26
C SER A 233 6.03 -35.63 -0.81
N TYR A 234 5.62 -34.37 -0.91
CA TYR A 234 4.92 -33.79 -2.07
C TYR A 234 5.35 -32.34 -2.29
N ASP A 235 5.15 -31.84 -3.51
CA ASP A 235 5.76 -30.59 -4.01
C ASP A 235 5.30 -29.31 -3.27
N GLU A 236 6.27 -28.72 -2.56
CA GLU A 236 6.77 -27.33 -2.64
C GLU A 236 5.77 -26.18 -2.40
N GLY A 237 5.31 -26.00 -1.15
CA GLY A 237 4.76 -24.73 -0.67
C GLY A 237 5.82 -23.88 0.05
N LYS A 238 5.79 -22.55 -0.08
CA LYS A 238 6.68 -21.66 0.69
C LYS A 238 6.19 -21.55 2.12
N LEU A 239 7.06 -21.88 3.08
CA LEU A 239 6.79 -21.76 4.51
C LEU A 239 7.44 -20.49 5.09
N TYR A 240 6.61 -19.68 5.73
CA TYR A 240 7.01 -18.49 6.47
C TYR A 240 6.83 -18.71 7.97
N SER A 241 7.80 -18.28 8.76
CA SER A 241 7.66 -18.21 10.21
C SER A 241 8.18 -16.87 10.72
N ALA A 242 7.47 -16.31 11.69
CA ALA A 242 7.87 -15.11 12.41
C ALA A 242 8.10 -15.42 13.89
N ARG A 243 8.97 -14.64 14.55
CA ARG A 243 8.88 -14.46 16.01
C ARG A 243 7.91 -13.31 16.26
N GLY A 244 6.75 -13.57 16.83
CA GLY A 244 5.64 -12.62 16.91
C GLY A 244 4.52 -12.96 15.92
N GLN A 245 3.52 -12.08 15.88
CA GLN A 245 2.51 -12.08 14.82
C GLN A 245 3.20 -12.08 13.44
N LEU A 246 2.68 -12.87 12.49
CA LEU A 246 3.24 -12.95 11.14
C LEU A 246 3.02 -11.65 10.36
N MET A 247 1.85 -11.03 10.58
CA MET A 247 1.43 -9.79 9.92
C MET A 247 1.05 -8.74 10.98
N PRO A 248 2.00 -8.27 11.80
CA PRO A 248 1.75 -7.19 12.74
C PRO A 248 1.34 -5.94 11.97
N THR A 249 0.71 -4.99 12.66
CA THR A 249 0.51 -3.67 12.05
C THR A 249 1.89 -3.03 11.82
N ILE A 250 2.05 -2.28 10.74
CA ILE A 250 3.35 -1.61 10.47
C ILE A 250 3.68 -0.58 11.57
N ASP A 251 2.65 -0.06 12.24
CA ASP A 251 2.77 0.83 13.38
C ASP A 251 3.34 0.13 14.62
N GLU A 252 2.91 -1.11 14.92
CA GLU A 252 3.51 -1.94 15.98
C GLU A 252 4.98 -2.21 15.68
N VAL A 253 5.31 -2.61 14.44
CA VAL A 253 6.69 -2.85 14.02
C VAL A 253 7.54 -1.60 14.20
N ASN A 254 7.00 -0.43 13.86
CA ASN A 254 7.69 0.84 13.97
C ASN A 254 7.71 1.42 15.39
N ASN A 255 6.78 1.01 16.25
CA ASN A 255 6.48 1.65 17.54
C ASN A 255 6.09 3.14 17.39
N VAL A 256 5.38 3.46 16.29
CA VAL A 256 4.85 4.81 15.98
C VAL A 256 3.55 4.64 15.22
N SER A 257 2.48 5.33 15.60
CA SER A 257 1.24 5.30 14.83
C SER A 257 1.29 6.27 13.65
N ILE A 258 1.39 5.73 12.44
CA ILE A 258 1.51 6.49 11.18
C ILE A 258 0.39 6.07 10.25
N VAL A 259 0.24 4.76 10.07
CA VAL A 259 -0.81 4.22 9.22
C VAL A 259 -2.11 4.10 9.99
N GLY A 260 -2.11 3.62 11.25
CA GLY A 260 -3.25 3.57 12.17
C GLY A 260 -4.59 3.26 11.48
N GLU A 261 -5.62 4.05 11.81
CA GLU A 261 -6.94 4.04 11.15
C GLU A 261 -6.95 4.78 9.79
N HIS A 262 -5.79 4.92 9.16
CA HIS A 262 -5.56 5.65 7.92
C HIS A 262 -5.09 4.76 6.76
N CYS A 263 -5.09 3.43 6.92
CA CYS A 263 -4.97 2.51 5.80
C CYS A 263 -6.21 2.60 4.88
N LEU A 264 -6.09 2.09 3.66
CA LEU A 264 -7.13 2.24 2.65
C LEU A 264 -8.43 1.55 3.06
N ASN A 265 -8.36 0.35 3.62
CA ASN A 265 -9.56 -0.41 4.01
C ASN A 265 -10.43 0.38 5.02
N GLU A 266 -9.81 0.95 6.05
CA GLU A 266 -10.49 1.78 7.05
C GLU A 266 -11.10 3.05 6.44
N ARG A 267 -10.40 3.66 5.47
CA ARG A 267 -10.92 4.84 4.76
C ARG A 267 -12.11 4.50 3.87
N LEU A 268 -12.05 3.37 3.16
CA LEU A 268 -13.14 2.89 2.32
C LEU A 268 -14.36 2.56 3.19
N GLU A 269 -14.17 1.91 4.34
CA GLU A 269 -15.23 1.63 5.30
C GLU A 269 -15.89 2.92 5.84
N ARG A 270 -15.08 3.94 6.16
CA ARG A 270 -15.62 5.25 6.54
C ARG A 270 -16.47 5.87 5.44
N ILE A 271 -16.06 5.72 4.17
CA ILE A 271 -16.85 6.20 3.03
C ILE A 271 -18.17 5.41 2.93
N GLU A 272 -18.15 4.08 3.09
CA GLU A 272 -19.36 3.24 3.13
C GLU A 272 -20.33 3.75 4.22
N ASN A 273 -19.84 3.90 5.45
CA ASN A 273 -20.63 4.34 6.60
C ASN A 273 -21.20 5.75 6.41
N VAL A 274 -20.38 6.72 5.99
CA VAL A 274 -20.82 8.10 5.75
C VAL A 274 -21.83 8.16 4.61
N SER A 275 -21.67 7.37 3.54
CA SER A 275 -22.62 7.33 2.43
C SER A 275 -24.00 6.83 2.86
N TRP A 276 -24.04 5.86 3.77
CA TRP A 276 -25.28 5.35 4.33
C TRP A 276 -25.91 6.36 5.29
N GLU A 277 -25.14 6.88 6.24
CA GLU A 277 -25.64 7.80 7.28
C GLU A 277 -26.12 9.13 6.70
N ALA A 278 -25.38 9.71 5.75
CA ALA A 278 -25.67 11.03 5.21
C ALA A 278 -26.65 11.00 4.02
N LEU A 279 -26.54 9.98 3.14
CA LEU A 279 -27.25 9.96 1.86
C LEU A 279 -28.25 8.80 1.74
N HIS A 280 -28.28 7.86 2.70
CA HIS A 280 -29.02 6.60 2.59
C HIS A 280 -28.68 5.82 1.31
N ILE A 281 -27.42 5.94 0.87
CA ILE A 281 -26.88 5.20 -0.27
C ILE A 281 -26.00 4.10 0.29
N ARG A 282 -26.26 2.84 -0.09
CA ARG A 282 -25.42 1.71 0.30
C ARG A 282 -24.24 1.63 -0.67
N THR A 283 -23.04 1.89 -0.17
CA THR A 283 -21.80 1.66 -0.90
C THR A 283 -21.13 0.40 -0.35
N ALA A 284 -20.57 -0.44 -1.22
CA ALA A 284 -19.84 -1.64 -0.82
C ALA A 284 -18.60 -1.84 -1.71
N PHE A 285 -17.41 -1.74 -1.12
CA PHE A 285 -16.13 -2.00 -1.78
C PHE A 285 -15.77 -3.50 -1.71
N LYS A 286 -15.43 -4.08 -2.86
CA LYS A 286 -14.91 -5.46 -2.95
C LYS A 286 -13.42 -5.46 -2.62
N ARG A 287 -13.12 -5.44 -1.32
CA ARG A 287 -11.75 -5.34 -0.77
C ARG A 287 -10.78 -6.41 -1.31
N VAL A 288 -11.29 -7.61 -1.65
CA VAL A 288 -10.50 -8.72 -2.22
C VAL A 288 -9.96 -8.43 -3.63
N SER A 289 -10.62 -7.54 -4.37
CA SER A 289 -10.23 -7.14 -5.74
C SER A 289 -9.23 -5.98 -5.75
N ILE A 290 -8.89 -5.41 -4.60
CA ILE A 290 -8.00 -4.26 -4.53
C ILE A 290 -6.58 -4.69 -4.87
N THR A 291 -6.04 -4.13 -5.95
CA THR A 291 -4.63 -4.31 -6.33
C THR A 291 -3.99 -2.96 -6.57
N SER A 292 -2.82 -2.74 -5.98
CA SER A 292 -2.05 -1.51 -6.13
C SER A 292 -0.75 -1.77 -6.91
N LYS A 293 -0.30 -0.78 -7.66
CA LYS A 293 1.03 -0.78 -8.29
C LYS A 293 1.70 0.55 -8.03
N LEU A 294 2.77 0.51 -7.25
CA LEU A 294 3.67 1.65 -7.00
C LEU A 294 4.65 1.80 -8.16
N TYR A 295 4.88 3.03 -8.63
CA TYR A 295 5.84 3.30 -9.70
C TYR A 295 6.41 4.72 -9.70
N GLN A 296 7.55 4.89 -10.37
CA GLN A 296 8.07 6.17 -10.85
C GLN A 296 8.40 6.03 -12.34
N SER A 297 8.11 7.06 -13.12
CA SER A 297 8.33 7.07 -14.58
C SER A 297 8.57 8.48 -15.10
N ASN A 298 8.85 8.64 -16.40
CA ASN A 298 8.94 9.96 -17.04
C ASN A 298 7.69 10.85 -16.81
N LYS A 299 6.51 10.26 -16.58
CA LYS A 299 5.28 11.01 -16.31
C LYS A 299 5.24 11.60 -14.89
N THR A 300 5.77 10.88 -13.91
CA THR A 300 5.84 11.35 -12.51
C THR A 300 7.07 12.23 -12.30
N GLY A 301 8.13 12.00 -13.07
CA GLY A 301 9.42 12.63 -12.86
C GLY A 301 10.08 12.19 -11.54
N PRO A 302 11.18 12.88 -11.16
CA PRO A 302 11.97 12.53 -9.97
C PRO A 302 11.28 12.85 -8.64
N TRP A 303 10.38 13.84 -8.63
CA TRP A 303 9.80 14.41 -7.40
C TRP A 303 8.44 13.84 -7.03
N GLN A 304 7.94 12.86 -7.78
CA GLN A 304 6.62 12.28 -7.54
C GLN A 304 6.66 10.77 -7.69
N VAL A 305 5.74 10.11 -6.99
CA VAL A 305 5.45 8.69 -7.11
C VAL A 305 4.00 8.53 -7.55
N GLY A 306 3.76 7.52 -8.38
CA GLY A 306 2.44 7.14 -8.85
C GLY A 306 1.97 5.84 -8.23
N VAL A 307 0.67 5.75 -7.98
CA VAL A 307 -0.01 4.53 -7.53
C VAL A 307 -1.18 4.28 -8.46
N ASN A 308 -1.20 3.12 -9.11
CA ASN A 308 -2.38 2.64 -9.84
C ASN A 308 -3.13 1.68 -8.93
N LEU A 309 -4.37 2.01 -8.56
CA LEU A 309 -5.23 1.16 -7.77
C LEU A 309 -6.39 0.64 -8.62
N SER A 310 -6.51 -0.68 -8.78
CA SER A 310 -7.73 -1.28 -9.28
C SER A 310 -8.72 -1.44 -8.12
N VAL A 311 -9.91 -0.86 -8.23
CA VAL A 311 -10.96 -0.96 -7.22
C VAL A 311 -12.29 -1.35 -7.87
N GLU A 312 -13.03 -2.23 -7.21
CA GLU A 312 -14.38 -2.62 -7.62
C GLU A 312 -15.34 -2.31 -6.47
N PHE A 313 -16.46 -1.65 -6.77
CA PHE A 313 -17.45 -1.27 -5.78
C PHE A 313 -18.85 -1.22 -6.36
N ASP A 314 -19.82 -1.50 -5.49
CA ASP A 314 -21.24 -1.42 -5.78
C ASP A 314 -21.86 -0.24 -5.01
N VAL A 315 -22.72 0.52 -5.68
CA VAL A 315 -23.52 1.60 -5.08
C VAL A 315 -24.98 1.28 -5.32
N ASP A 316 -25.79 1.23 -4.26
CA ASP A 316 -27.23 0.99 -4.31
C ASP A 316 -27.98 2.14 -3.63
N ALA A 317 -28.73 2.90 -4.43
CA ALA A 317 -29.58 4.00 -3.99
C ALA A 317 -31.06 3.60 -3.91
N MET A 318 -31.36 2.30 -3.78
CA MET A 318 -32.68 1.64 -3.76
C MET A 318 -33.44 1.68 -5.09
N LEU A 319 -33.41 2.83 -5.79
CA LEU A 319 -34.08 3.04 -7.08
C LEU A 319 -33.17 2.76 -8.28
N ALA A 320 -31.86 2.79 -8.06
CA ALA A 320 -30.83 2.56 -9.04
C ALA A 320 -29.60 1.98 -8.36
N SER A 321 -28.86 1.17 -9.11
CA SER A 321 -27.60 0.61 -8.67
C SER A 321 -26.51 0.78 -9.73
N TRP A 322 -25.28 0.92 -9.27
CA TRP A 322 -24.08 1.02 -10.08
C TRP A 322 -23.11 -0.05 -9.62
N ASN A 323 -22.49 -0.75 -10.57
CA ASN A 323 -21.36 -1.64 -10.32
C ASN A 323 -20.20 -1.08 -11.14
N THR A 324 -19.18 -0.59 -10.46
CA THR A 324 -18.04 0.08 -11.08
C THR A 324 -16.77 -0.69 -10.78
N SER A 325 -15.97 -0.89 -11.82
CA SER A 325 -14.60 -1.40 -11.73
C SER A 325 -13.73 -0.40 -12.47
N ASP A 326 -12.82 0.25 -11.76
CA ASP A 326 -11.95 1.28 -12.33
C ASP A 326 -10.51 1.14 -11.83
N VAL A 327 -9.58 1.68 -12.63
CA VAL A 327 -8.17 1.80 -12.27
C VAL A 327 -7.88 3.28 -12.03
N ILE A 328 -7.74 3.63 -10.76
CA ILE A 328 -7.52 5.01 -10.32
C ILE A 328 -6.02 5.24 -10.20
N GLU A 329 -5.51 6.19 -10.97
CA GLU A 329 -4.12 6.64 -10.92
C GLU A 329 -4.02 7.87 -10.01
N THR A 330 -3.25 7.75 -8.93
CA THR A 330 -2.95 8.85 -8.01
C THR A 330 -1.46 9.14 -8.04
N VAL A 331 -1.09 10.42 -8.25
CA VAL A 331 0.30 10.90 -8.21
C VAL A 331 0.46 11.89 -7.06
N PHE A 332 1.53 11.74 -6.27
CA PHE A 332 1.83 12.66 -5.17
C PHE A 332 3.33 12.92 -5.02
N SER A 333 3.64 14.06 -4.41
CA SER A 333 5.03 14.50 -4.19
C SER A 333 5.74 13.64 -3.15
N ILE A 334 7.03 13.40 -3.36
CA ILE A 334 7.92 12.78 -2.37
C ILE A 334 8.57 13.82 -1.45
N GLU A 335 8.40 15.11 -1.72
CA GLU A 335 8.90 16.16 -0.82
C GLU A 335 8.26 16.05 0.57
N GLY A 336 9.07 16.23 1.61
CA GLY A 336 8.64 16.00 2.99
C GLY A 336 8.77 14.55 3.45
N LEU A 337 8.95 13.58 2.55
CA LEU A 337 9.27 12.20 2.92
C LEU A 337 10.72 12.07 3.41
N ARG A 338 10.96 11.15 4.33
CA ARG A 338 12.33 10.80 4.75
C ARG A 338 12.98 9.93 3.69
N ASP A 339 14.25 10.16 3.44
CA ASP A 339 15.03 9.31 2.56
C ASP A 339 15.51 8.05 3.32
N PRO A 340 15.02 6.84 2.95
CA PRO A 340 15.42 5.61 3.61
C PRO A 340 16.92 5.31 3.42
N PHE A 341 17.51 5.71 2.31
CA PHE A 341 18.91 5.44 1.98
C PHE A 341 19.86 6.23 2.89
N TYR A 342 19.60 7.54 3.06
CA TYR A 342 20.34 8.39 3.99
C TYR A 342 20.20 7.91 5.44
N SER A 343 18.98 7.58 5.84
CA SER A 343 18.69 7.15 7.22
C SER A 343 19.39 5.83 7.55
N TYR A 344 19.42 4.90 6.60
CA TYR A 344 20.13 3.63 6.74
C TYR A 344 21.64 3.83 6.86
N HIS A 345 22.27 4.47 5.86
CA HIS A 345 23.73 4.54 5.77
C HIS A 345 24.36 5.48 6.79
N SER A 346 23.59 6.45 7.31
CA SER A 346 24.02 7.27 8.44
C SER A 346 23.88 6.59 9.80
N ASN A 347 23.46 5.32 9.85
CA ASN A 347 23.05 4.67 11.09
C ASN A 347 22.01 5.48 11.87
N GLY A 348 21.07 6.12 11.17
CA GLY A 348 20.01 6.94 11.76
C GLY A 348 20.49 8.24 12.40
N LEU A 349 21.79 8.57 12.30
CA LEU A 349 22.35 9.84 12.79
C LEU A 349 21.85 11.01 11.97
N VAL A 350 21.64 10.81 10.67
CA VAL A 350 21.14 11.81 9.73
C VAL A 350 19.85 11.30 9.11
N MET A 351 18.72 11.78 9.63
CA MET A 351 17.41 11.55 9.03
C MET A 351 17.09 12.69 8.08
N ASN A 352 17.51 12.56 6.82
CA ASN A 352 17.26 13.60 5.84
C ASN A 352 15.82 13.53 5.31
N THR A 353 15.20 14.69 5.16
CA THR A 353 13.89 14.85 4.53
C THR A 353 14.10 15.38 3.13
N ILE A 354 13.45 14.76 2.14
CA ILE A 354 13.54 15.16 0.74
C ILE A 354 12.97 16.56 0.59
N ARG A 355 13.84 17.46 0.13
CA ARG A 355 13.54 18.85 -0.20
C ARG A 355 14.29 19.18 -1.48
N MET A 356 13.59 19.64 -2.50
CA MET A 356 14.25 20.07 -3.74
C MET A 356 15.20 21.24 -3.46
N ALA A 357 16.34 21.25 -4.15
CA ALA A 357 17.22 22.39 -4.19
C ALA A 357 16.58 23.49 -5.03
N ASP A 358 16.34 24.65 -4.41
CA ASP A 358 15.80 25.83 -5.07
C ASP A 358 16.98 26.67 -5.58
N VAL A 359 17.54 26.26 -6.72
CA VAL A 359 18.77 26.83 -7.29
C VAL A 359 18.58 27.04 -8.78
N ASP A 360 18.64 28.31 -9.22
CA ASP A 360 18.55 28.69 -10.63
C ASP A 360 19.85 28.43 -11.39
N ALA A 361 21.00 28.63 -10.73
CA ALA A 361 22.33 28.43 -11.29
C ALA A 361 23.26 27.88 -10.21
N TRP A 362 24.06 26.88 -10.58
CA TRP A 362 25.04 26.30 -9.67
C TRP A 362 26.32 27.14 -9.67
N ASP A 363 26.71 27.55 -8.46
CA ASP A 363 27.98 28.19 -8.11
C ASP A 363 28.43 27.71 -6.72
N VAL A 364 29.53 28.26 -6.19
CA VAL A 364 30.09 27.88 -4.89
C VAL A 364 29.10 28.14 -3.74
N ASP A 365 28.36 29.25 -3.76
CA ASP A 365 27.43 29.60 -2.69
C ASP A 365 26.17 28.72 -2.73
N ALA A 366 25.67 28.42 -3.92
CA ALA A 366 24.56 27.48 -4.12
C ALA A 366 24.95 26.05 -3.70
N LEU A 367 26.15 25.59 -4.05
CA LEU A 367 26.66 24.30 -3.57
C LEU A 367 26.81 24.31 -2.04
N TYR A 368 27.34 25.38 -1.46
CA TYR A 368 27.43 25.52 -0.01
C TYR A 368 26.06 25.37 0.66
N TRP A 369 25.04 26.10 0.16
CA TRP A 369 23.68 26.01 0.67
C TRP A 369 23.07 24.60 0.48
N HIS A 370 23.35 23.95 -0.64
CA HIS A 370 22.93 22.59 -0.95
C HIS A 370 23.51 21.56 0.04
N ILE A 371 24.80 21.67 0.38
CA ILE A 371 25.48 20.84 1.37
C ILE A 371 24.97 21.12 2.79
N GLU A 372 24.81 22.39 3.17
CA GLU A 372 24.38 22.74 4.52
C GLU A 372 22.96 22.25 4.80
N ASN A 373 22.06 22.39 3.82
CA ASN A 373 20.67 21.99 3.96
C ASN A 373 20.40 20.54 3.56
N ILE A 374 21.37 19.85 2.95
CA ILE A 374 21.24 18.50 2.37
C ILE A 374 19.98 18.42 1.49
N THR A 375 19.82 19.39 0.59
CA THR A 375 18.72 19.37 -0.38
C THR A 375 19.01 18.39 -1.52
N TYR A 376 18.02 18.11 -2.36
CA TYR A 376 18.13 17.15 -3.45
C TYR A 376 18.06 17.85 -4.80
N ARG A 377 18.76 17.31 -5.79
CA ARG A 377 18.56 17.66 -7.20
C ARG A 377 18.24 16.44 -8.04
N ALA A 378 17.63 16.64 -9.19
CA ALA A 378 17.40 15.57 -10.15
C ALA A 378 18.69 15.27 -10.91
N ASN A 379 19.08 13.99 -11.00
CA ASN A 379 20.20 13.54 -11.81
C ASN A 379 19.88 12.15 -12.39
N PRO A 380 19.83 11.98 -13.73
CA PRO A 380 19.53 10.68 -14.35
C PRO A 380 20.58 9.59 -14.06
N SER A 381 21.77 9.96 -13.57
CA SER A 381 22.84 9.04 -13.17
C SER A 381 22.65 8.49 -11.75
N ALA A 382 21.71 9.05 -10.98
CA ALA A 382 21.43 8.67 -9.60
C ALA A 382 20.23 7.72 -9.51
N PRO A 383 20.07 6.97 -8.40
CA PRO A 383 18.90 6.13 -8.19
C PRO A 383 17.64 6.95 -7.93
N SER A 384 16.49 6.39 -8.31
CA SER A 384 15.19 6.97 -8.00
C SER A 384 14.85 6.86 -6.51
N PHE A 385 13.83 7.60 -6.07
CA PHE A 385 13.31 7.48 -4.71
C PHE A 385 12.88 6.06 -4.36
N LEU A 386 12.24 5.32 -5.28
CA LEU A 386 11.85 3.93 -5.02
C LEU A 386 13.06 2.97 -4.97
N MET A 387 14.06 3.18 -5.83
CA MET A 387 15.30 2.37 -5.82
C MET A 387 16.08 2.50 -4.50
N ARG A 388 15.98 3.67 -3.84
CA ARG A 388 16.57 3.92 -2.52
C ARG A 388 15.98 3.05 -1.39
N PHE A 389 14.76 2.51 -1.52
CA PHE A 389 14.18 1.56 -0.55
C PHE A 389 14.79 0.15 -0.64
N VAL A 390 15.39 -0.18 -1.77
CA VAL A 390 15.93 -1.53 -2.06
C VAL A 390 17.45 -1.51 -2.16
N ASN A 391 18.07 -0.40 -1.73
CA ASN A 391 19.51 -0.15 -1.86
C ASN A 391 20.03 -0.27 -3.31
N ASP A 392 19.15 -0.09 -4.29
CA ASP A 392 19.55 -0.07 -5.69
C ASP A 392 20.15 1.30 -5.99
N THR A 393 21.42 1.29 -6.36
CA THR A 393 22.24 2.48 -6.62
C THR A 393 22.53 2.64 -8.11
N GLU A 394 21.84 1.87 -8.96
CA GLU A 394 21.84 2.05 -10.40
C GLU A 394 21.23 3.40 -10.82
N ALA A 395 21.62 3.86 -12.00
CA ALA A 395 21.10 5.07 -12.60
C ALA A 395 19.62 4.93 -12.97
N SER A 396 18.78 5.88 -12.56
CA SER A 396 17.38 5.97 -12.98
C SER A 396 17.21 7.05 -14.04
N ALA A 397 17.08 6.62 -15.29
CA ALA A 397 17.01 7.51 -16.45
C ALA A 397 15.92 8.60 -16.37
N CYS A 398 14.82 8.35 -15.65
CA CYS A 398 13.70 9.30 -15.53
C CYS A 398 13.70 10.12 -14.25
N CYS A 399 14.17 9.52 -13.17
CA CYS A 399 13.64 9.82 -11.84
C CYS A 399 14.73 9.81 -10.77
N GLY A 400 16.00 9.77 -11.19
CA GLY A 400 17.13 9.82 -10.28
C GLY A 400 17.17 11.12 -9.49
N ILE A 401 17.39 10.99 -8.19
CA ILE A 401 17.62 12.11 -7.28
C ILE A 401 18.92 11.86 -6.52
N GLU A 402 19.62 12.92 -6.17
CA GLU A 402 20.85 12.87 -5.38
C GLU A 402 20.90 14.01 -4.37
N ALA A 403 21.69 13.83 -3.32
CA ALA A 403 21.97 14.87 -2.35
C ALA A 403 23.43 14.80 -1.87
N PRO A 404 24.04 15.93 -1.52
CA PRO A 404 25.42 15.99 -1.08
C PRO A 404 25.58 15.52 0.37
N ILE A 405 26.69 14.87 0.67
CA ILE A 405 27.05 14.47 2.03
C ILE A 405 27.66 15.67 2.76
N ASN A 406 27.09 16.04 3.90
CA ASN A 406 27.63 17.11 4.74
C ASN A 406 28.68 16.56 5.75
N PRO A 407 29.99 16.75 5.53
CA PRO A 407 31.03 16.16 6.38
C PRO A 407 30.97 16.60 7.85
N LEU A 408 30.33 17.73 8.16
CA LEU A 408 30.20 18.19 9.55
C LEU A 408 29.10 17.43 10.30
N ARG A 409 28.08 16.94 9.60
CA ARG A 409 26.98 16.15 10.20
C ARG A 409 27.33 14.67 10.29
N PHE A 410 28.19 14.19 9.41
CA PHE A 410 28.68 12.82 9.43
C PHE A 410 29.97 12.73 10.25
N LYS A 411 29.86 12.13 11.44
CA LYS A 411 31.05 11.78 12.22
C LYS A 411 31.71 10.54 11.62
N PHE A 412 32.55 10.73 10.62
CA PHE A 412 33.37 9.66 10.09
C PHE A 412 34.43 9.25 11.13
N ALA A 413 34.70 7.95 11.24
CA ALA A 413 35.83 7.48 12.01
C ALA A 413 37.12 8.07 11.41
N ALA A 414 38.04 8.51 12.27
CA ALA A 414 39.28 9.14 11.83
C ALA A 414 40.05 8.17 10.90
N GLY A 415 40.18 8.56 9.63
CA GLY A 415 40.91 7.81 8.61
C GLY A 415 40.07 7.01 7.62
N GLU A 416 38.75 6.90 7.79
CA GLU A 416 37.95 6.00 6.95
C GLU A 416 37.51 6.53 5.58
N ASP A 417 37.33 7.83 5.32
CA ASP A 417 36.60 8.22 4.08
C ASP A 417 36.94 9.58 3.45
N TYR A 418 38.21 9.94 3.40
CA TYR A 418 38.64 11.18 2.71
C TYR A 418 38.76 11.03 1.19
N ASN A 419 38.69 9.82 0.63
CA ASN A 419 38.90 9.59 -0.81
C ASN A 419 37.64 9.16 -1.56
N LYS A 420 36.52 9.83 -1.29
CA LYS A 420 35.22 9.57 -1.91
C LYS A 420 34.62 10.84 -2.50
N VAL A 421 33.69 10.65 -3.44
CA VAL A 421 32.78 11.69 -3.92
C VAL A 421 31.68 11.91 -2.87
N TYR A 422 31.51 13.14 -2.40
CA TYR A 422 30.55 13.53 -1.35
C TYR A 422 29.13 13.74 -1.92
N ILE A 423 28.71 12.84 -2.79
CA ILE A 423 27.34 12.73 -3.31
C ILE A 423 26.80 11.40 -2.83
N ASP A 424 25.62 11.36 -2.24
CA ASP A 424 25.14 10.24 -1.44
C ASP A 424 25.26 8.86 -2.08
N TYR A 425 24.67 8.66 -3.26
CA TYR A 425 24.69 7.37 -3.94
C TYR A 425 26.12 7.00 -4.35
N CYS A 426 26.96 7.95 -4.74
CA CYS A 426 28.38 7.76 -5.00
C CYS A 426 29.14 7.33 -3.74
N PHE A 427 28.90 8.04 -2.64
CA PHE A 427 29.61 7.91 -1.38
C PHE A 427 29.39 6.54 -0.74
N TYR A 428 28.16 6.04 -0.77
CA TYR A 428 27.80 4.78 -0.14
C TYR A 428 27.96 3.55 -1.05
N SER A 429 27.87 3.70 -2.38
CA SER A 429 27.96 2.56 -3.31
C SER A 429 29.34 2.33 -3.92
N TRP A 430 30.25 3.31 -3.83
CA TRP A 430 31.54 3.32 -4.54
C TRP A 430 31.43 3.27 -6.08
N ARG A 431 30.23 3.52 -6.64
CA ARG A 431 29.98 3.43 -8.09
C ARG A 431 30.54 4.59 -8.89
N CYS A 432 30.57 5.78 -8.29
CA CYS A 432 31.15 6.93 -8.95
C CYS A 432 32.66 6.72 -8.89
N ALA A 433 33.14 6.03 -9.92
CA ALA A 433 34.55 5.87 -10.13
C ALA A 433 35.12 7.27 -10.21
N PRO A 434 36.23 7.53 -9.50
CA PRO A 434 37.00 8.71 -9.81
C PRO A 434 37.37 8.64 -11.30
N ASP A 435 37.56 9.79 -11.96
CA ASP A 435 37.56 9.91 -13.43
C ASP A 435 38.53 8.95 -14.18
N VAL A 436 38.72 9.11 -15.50
CA VAL A 436 39.65 8.24 -16.26
C VAL A 436 41.07 8.20 -15.64
N GLU A 437 41.42 9.17 -14.79
CA GLU A 437 42.68 9.27 -14.05
C GLU A 437 42.56 8.98 -12.54
N GLY A 438 41.38 8.60 -12.07
CA GLY A 438 41.13 8.32 -10.66
C GLY A 438 41.18 9.56 -9.76
N ARG A 439 40.87 10.75 -10.29
CA ARG A 439 40.89 11.99 -9.53
C ARG A 439 39.52 12.34 -8.93
N ILE A 440 39.58 12.81 -7.69
CA ILE A 440 38.50 13.51 -7.00
C ILE A 440 39.07 14.85 -6.56
N TRP A 441 38.25 15.89 -6.62
CA TRP A 441 38.69 17.26 -6.52
C TRP A 441 38.20 17.90 -5.23
N ASN A 442 39.08 18.67 -4.60
CA ASN A 442 38.66 19.64 -3.61
C ASN A 442 38.07 20.85 -4.34
N ILE A 443 37.02 21.45 -3.77
CA ILE A 443 36.42 22.66 -4.32
C ILE A 443 36.90 23.86 -3.52
N THR A 444 37.55 24.81 -4.19
CA THR A 444 37.95 26.10 -3.62
C THR A 444 36.71 26.84 -3.15
N GLY A 445 36.76 27.44 -1.95
CA GLY A 445 35.60 28.10 -1.34
C GLY A 445 34.66 27.19 -0.53
N ILE A 446 34.68 25.87 -0.77
CA ILE A 446 33.94 24.88 0.02
C ILE A 446 34.85 24.18 1.04
N SER A 447 35.92 23.58 0.53
CA SER A 447 36.85 22.75 1.29
C SER A 447 38.04 23.52 1.85
N TYR A 448 38.35 24.66 1.24
CA TYR A 448 39.45 25.56 1.59
C TYR A 448 38.95 26.99 1.44
N TYR A 449 38.85 27.71 2.54
CA TYR A 449 38.56 29.13 2.54
C TYR A 449 39.73 29.82 3.22
N ASP A 450 40.59 30.46 2.44
CA ASP A 450 41.68 31.28 2.95
C ASP A 450 41.38 32.69 2.43
N ASP A 451 40.41 33.36 3.08
CA ASP A 451 40.13 34.77 2.86
C ASP A 451 41.06 35.59 3.77
N PRO A 452 42.07 36.27 3.20
CA PRO A 452 42.99 37.07 3.99
C PRO A 452 42.31 38.28 4.65
N GLU A 453 41.13 38.71 4.17
CA GLU A 453 40.37 39.82 4.75
C GLU A 453 39.50 39.39 5.94
N HIS A 454 39.17 38.09 6.06
CA HIS A 454 38.39 37.51 7.16
C HIS A 454 38.99 36.18 7.66
N PRO A 455 40.16 36.20 8.32
CA PRO A 455 40.85 35.00 8.79
C PRO A 455 40.04 34.18 9.82
N GLU A 456 39.05 34.76 10.49
CA GLU A 456 38.08 34.06 11.32
C GLU A 456 37.13 33.15 10.51
N TRP A 457 36.97 33.41 9.22
CA TRP A 457 36.23 32.55 8.28
C TRP A 457 37.12 31.45 7.69
N ALA A 458 38.43 31.43 8.01
CA ALA A 458 39.37 30.41 7.54
C ALA A 458 39.17 29.01 8.15
N ALA A 459 38.08 28.81 8.89
CA ALA A 459 37.59 27.48 9.17
C ALA A 459 36.95 26.92 7.89
N ASN A 460 37.62 25.98 7.23
CA ASN A 460 37.08 25.19 6.12
C ASN A 460 35.59 24.90 6.36
N ARG A 461 34.72 25.44 5.49
CA ARG A 461 33.25 25.33 5.68
C ARG A 461 32.81 23.87 5.70
N PHE A 462 33.38 23.06 4.82
CA PHE A 462 33.19 21.60 4.80
C PHE A 462 34.54 20.91 4.58
N PRO A 463 35.32 20.65 5.66
CA PRO A 463 36.64 20.07 5.52
C PRO A 463 36.54 18.70 4.84
N ALA A 464 37.33 18.52 3.80
CA ALA A 464 37.40 17.31 2.97
C ALA A 464 36.19 17.00 2.08
N PHE A 465 35.28 17.95 1.84
CA PHE A 465 34.30 17.80 0.78
C PHE A 465 34.99 17.68 -0.59
N LYS A 466 34.68 16.60 -1.31
CA LYS A 466 35.26 16.28 -2.61
C LYS A 466 34.20 15.85 -3.61
N ILE A 467 34.40 16.19 -4.88
CA ILE A 467 33.53 15.76 -5.97
C ILE A 467 34.34 15.24 -7.15
N ASP A 468 33.73 14.42 -8.00
CA ASP A 468 34.36 13.99 -9.25
C ASP A 468 34.18 15.06 -10.34
N THR A 469 34.86 14.86 -11.47
CA THR A 469 34.82 15.78 -12.62
C THR A 469 33.41 15.91 -13.22
N PRO A 470 32.61 14.84 -13.40
CA PRO A 470 31.23 14.96 -13.85
C PRO A 470 30.35 15.85 -12.97
N HIS A 471 30.36 15.63 -11.64
CA HIS A 471 29.57 16.46 -10.73
C HIS A 471 30.09 17.90 -10.69
N ALA A 472 31.43 18.12 -10.72
CA ALA A 472 31.99 19.47 -10.81
C ALA A 472 31.51 20.20 -12.07
N LYS A 473 31.41 19.50 -13.21
CA LYS A 473 30.84 20.06 -14.44
C LYS A 473 29.35 20.36 -14.29
N ASP A 474 28.57 19.45 -13.70
CA ASP A 474 27.13 19.63 -13.52
C ASP A 474 26.79 20.77 -12.55
N PHE A 475 27.68 21.03 -11.58
CA PHE A 475 27.60 22.17 -10.67
C PHE A 475 28.26 23.44 -11.23
N ASN A 476 28.80 23.43 -12.44
CA ASN A 476 29.51 24.57 -13.04
C ASN A 476 30.69 25.07 -12.17
N LEU A 477 31.48 24.14 -11.62
CA LEU A 477 32.60 24.38 -10.69
C LEU A 477 33.96 23.95 -11.26
N LEU A 478 34.08 23.76 -12.58
CA LEU A 478 35.34 23.29 -13.19
C LEU A 478 36.50 24.26 -12.98
N ASP A 479 36.25 25.55 -12.79
CA ASP A 479 37.28 26.55 -12.52
C ASP A 479 37.67 26.61 -11.02
N GLU A 480 36.92 25.90 -10.16
CA GLU A 480 37.10 25.91 -8.70
C GLU A 480 37.80 24.65 -8.16
N ILE A 481 38.02 23.63 -9.01
CA ILE A 481 38.67 22.38 -8.62
C ILE A 481 40.18 22.58 -8.37
N LYS A 482 40.71 21.93 -7.33
CA LYS A 482 42.14 21.88 -6.98
C LYS A 482 42.63 20.48 -6.68
#